data_AF-A0A5C7Q3J4-F1
#
_entry.id   AF-A0A5C7Q3J4-F1
#
_cell.length_a   1.000
_cell.length_b   1.000
_cell.length_c   1.000
_cell.angle_alpha   90.00
_cell.angle_beta   90.00
_cell.angle_gamma   90.00
#
_symmetry.space_group_name_H-M   'P 1'
#
loop_
_entity.id
_entity.type
_entity.pdbx_description
1 polymer ?
#
loop_
_entity_poly.entity_id
_entity_poly.type
_entity_poly.pdbx_seq_one_letter_code
_entity_poly.pdbx_strand_id
1 'polypeptide(L)'
;MSLPINTIDRLFHRLSATYGSAWNRMWEAMEIIDVKTAWAHELSGFANNLHAIAWALENLPEMPPNVIQFRALARRAPVPELPRLPEPKADPERLKAELAKLEPIRKAAKAQGDNHKDWARRIVTKHMGGLPVNSYTLWCAKEALKLGKA
;
A
#
# COMPACT_ATOMS: atom_id res chain seq x y z
N MET A 1 -17.49 -1.84 -22.50
CA MET A 1 -18.23 -3.09 -22.16
C MET A 1 -19.12 -2.78 -20.98
N SER A 2 -20.45 -2.74 -21.13
CA SER A 2 -21.39 -2.52 -20.02
C SER A 2 -21.55 -3.78 -19.17
N LEU A 3 -22.00 -3.63 -17.92
CA LEU A 3 -22.40 -4.78 -17.11
C LEU A 3 -23.66 -5.46 -17.70
N PRO A 4 -23.79 -6.79 -17.58
CA PRO A 4 -25.02 -7.49 -17.99
C PRO A 4 -26.24 -6.95 -17.25
N ILE A 5 -27.34 -6.72 -17.98
CA ILE A 5 -28.56 -6.13 -17.41
C ILE A 5 -29.14 -6.98 -16.27
N ASN A 6 -29.07 -8.31 -16.37
CA ASN A 6 -29.51 -9.24 -15.32
C ASN A 6 -28.79 -9.02 -13.99
N THR A 7 -27.52 -8.58 -14.01
CA THR A 7 -26.75 -8.25 -12.80
C THR A 7 -27.28 -6.97 -12.17
N ILE A 8 -27.60 -5.98 -12.99
CA ILE A 8 -28.21 -4.71 -12.54
C ILE A 8 -29.62 -4.95 -11.98
N ASP A 9 -30.41 -5.85 -12.58
CA ASP A 9 -31.73 -6.21 -12.05
C ASP A 9 -31.65 -6.81 -10.65
N ARG A 10 -30.70 -7.71 -10.42
CA ARG A 10 -30.44 -8.29 -9.09
C ARG A 10 -29.97 -7.23 -8.08
N LEU A 11 -29.12 -6.30 -8.53
CA LEU A 11 -28.66 -5.17 -7.72
C LEU A 11 -29.83 -4.28 -7.30
N PHE A 12 -30.69 -3.90 -8.24
CA PHE A 12 -31.88 -3.10 -7.96
C PHE A 12 -32.84 -3.82 -7.04
N HIS A 13 -33.07 -5.12 -7.22
CA HIS A 13 -33.87 -5.92 -6.30
C HIS A 13 -33.32 -5.88 -4.87
N ARG A 14 -31.99 -6.02 -4.70
CA ARG A 14 -31.35 -5.96 -3.38
C ARG A 14 -31.47 -4.58 -2.73
N LEU A 15 -31.29 -3.50 -3.50
CA LEU A 15 -31.45 -2.13 -3.01
C LEU A 15 -32.91 -1.82 -2.65
N SER A 16 -33.87 -2.22 -3.49
CA SER A 16 -35.30 -2.13 -3.17
C SER A 16 -35.67 -2.89 -1.90
N ALA A 17 -35.09 -4.08 -1.67
CA ALA A 17 -35.32 -4.86 -0.45
C ALA A 17 -34.71 -4.21 0.81
N THR A 18 -33.64 -3.42 0.66
CA THR A 18 -32.93 -2.78 1.79
C THR A 18 -33.57 -1.45 2.19
N TYR A 19 -33.89 -0.59 1.21
CA TYR A 19 -34.39 0.76 1.45
C TYR A 19 -35.92 0.90 1.26
N GLY A 20 -36.57 -0.11 0.69
CA GLY A 20 -38.02 -0.13 0.49
C GLY A 20 -38.53 1.07 -0.31
N SER A 21 -39.53 1.76 0.24
CA SER A 21 -40.21 2.89 -0.42
C SER A 21 -39.28 4.06 -0.74
N ALA A 22 -38.22 4.28 0.05
CA ALA A 22 -37.28 5.38 -0.17
C ALA A 22 -36.54 5.22 -1.51
N TRP A 23 -36.17 3.99 -1.87
CA TRP A 23 -35.54 3.69 -3.16
C TRP A 23 -36.49 3.88 -4.33
N ASN A 24 -37.73 3.41 -4.19
CA ASN A 24 -38.72 3.51 -5.27
C ASN A 24 -39.09 4.97 -5.56
N ARG A 25 -39.21 5.81 -4.52
CA ARG A 25 -39.51 7.25 -4.66
C ARG A 25 -38.43 8.03 -5.43
N MET A 26 -37.16 7.62 -5.36
CA MET A 26 -36.08 8.30 -6.10
C MET A 26 -36.24 8.23 -7.62
N TRP A 27 -36.92 7.20 -8.12
CA TRP A 27 -37.04 6.92 -9.55
C TRP A 27 -38.48 6.99 -10.07
N GLU A 28 -39.43 7.46 -9.25
CA GLU A 28 -40.86 7.48 -9.56
C GLU A 28 -41.21 8.28 -10.84
N ALA A 29 -40.44 9.33 -11.12
CA ALA A 29 -40.65 10.20 -12.28
C ALA A 29 -39.82 9.79 -13.52
N MET A 30 -39.04 8.71 -13.46
CA MET A 30 -38.12 8.30 -14.54
C MET A 30 -38.42 6.89 -15.05
N GLU A 31 -38.10 6.64 -16.33
CA GLU A 31 -38.19 5.29 -16.88
C GLU A 31 -37.09 4.39 -16.30
N ILE A 32 -37.49 3.33 -15.60
CA ILE A 32 -36.56 2.46 -14.87
C ILE A 32 -35.55 1.77 -15.80
N ILE A 33 -35.90 1.54 -17.06
CA ILE A 33 -35.02 0.91 -18.06
C ILE A 33 -33.83 1.81 -18.38
N ASP A 34 -34.06 3.11 -18.54
CA ASP A 34 -33.00 4.11 -18.77
C ASP A 34 -32.09 4.22 -17.56
N VAL A 35 -32.66 4.22 -16.34
CA VAL A 35 -31.89 4.24 -15.10
C VAL A 35 -30.98 3.01 -15.00
N LYS A 36 -31.52 1.81 -15.27
CA LYS A 36 -30.72 0.57 -15.26
C LYS A 36 -29.63 0.58 -16.33
N THR A 37 -29.91 1.14 -17.51
CA THR A 37 -28.92 1.28 -18.59
C THR A 37 -27.79 2.22 -18.19
N ALA A 38 -28.11 3.35 -17.57
CA ALA A 38 -27.12 4.28 -17.02
C ALA A 38 -26.28 3.61 -15.91
N TRP A 39 -26.90 2.85 -15.02
CA TRP A 39 -26.19 2.07 -13.99
C TRP A 39 -25.27 1.01 -14.59
N ALA A 40 -25.71 0.29 -15.63
CA ALA A 40 -24.90 -0.70 -16.33
C ALA A 40 -23.66 -0.09 -16.97
N HIS A 41 -23.78 1.14 -17.50
CA HIS A 41 -22.67 1.87 -18.09
C HIS A 41 -21.69 2.39 -17.02
N GLU A 42 -22.19 3.02 -15.97
CA GLU A 42 -21.37 3.61 -14.90
C GLU A 42 -20.60 2.57 -14.09
N LEU A 43 -21.18 1.38 -13.92
CA LEU A 43 -20.56 0.27 -13.19
C LEU A 43 -19.76 -0.68 -14.11
N SER A 44 -19.64 -0.36 -15.40
CA SER A 44 -18.87 -1.14 -16.38
C SER A 44 -17.44 -1.48 -15.94
N GLY A 45 -16.78 -0.56 -15.22
CA GLY A 45 -15.43 -0.76 -14.70
C GLY A 45 -15.28 -1.94 -13.73
N PHE A 46 -16.39 -2.44 -13.19
CA PHE A 46 -16.42 -3.60 -12.29
C PHE A 46 -16.79 -4.91 -12.99
N ALA A 47 -16.91 -4.94 -14.32
CA ALA A 47 -17.26 -6.15 -15.07
C ALA A 47 -16.34 -7.34 -14.74
N ASN A 48 -15.05 -7.10 -14.51
CA ASN A 48 -14.06 -8.11 -14.14
C ASN A 48 -13.87 -8.27 -12.62
N ASN A 49 -14.58 -7.48 -11.81
CA ASN A 49 -14.47 -7.48 -10.35
C ASN A 49 -15.85 -7.30 -9.69
N LEU A 50 -16.67 -8.35 -9.77
CA LEU A 50 -17.99 -8.38 -9.11
C LEU A 50 -17.89 -8.42 -7.58
N HIS A 51 -16.74 -8.82 -7.03
CA HIS A 51 -16.51 -8.83 -5.59
C HIS A 51 -16.61 -7.42 -4.99
N ALA A 52 -16.13 -6.39 -5.71
CA ALA A 52 -16.27 -5.01 -5.27
C ALA A 52 -17.74 -4.56 -5.14
N ILE A 53 -18.62 -5.06 -6.02
CA ILE A 53 -20.07 -4.78 -5.95
C ILE A 53 -20.71 -5.52 -4.78
N ALA A 54 -20.32 -6.78 -4.55
CA ALA A 54 -20.80 -7.55 -3.39
C ALA A 54 -20.40 -6.88 -2.07
N TRP A 55 -19.14 -6.44 -1.96
CA TRP A 55 -18.65 -5.70 -0.80
C TRP A 55 -19.42 -4.39 -0.58
N ALA A 56 -19.73 -3.66 -1.65
CA ALA A 56 -20.55 -2.43 -1.55
C ALA A 56 -21.99 -2.71 -1.07
N LEU A 57 -22.57 -3.85 -1.46
CA LEU A 57 -23.89 -4.29 -1.00
C LEU A 57 -23.94 -4.69 0.47
N GLU A 58 -22.80 -5.10 1.04
CA GLU A 58 -22.67 -5.39 2.48
C GLU A 58 -22.42 -4.11 3.29
N ASN A 59 -21.85 -3.07 2.67
CA ASN A 59 -21.46 -1.81 3.31
C ASN A 59 -22.34 -0.64 2.87
N LEU A 60 -23.65 -0.87 2.84
CA LEU A 60 -24.63 0.11 2.38
C LEU A 60 -24.81 1.27 3.38
N PRO A 61 -24.94 2.53 2.91
CA PRO A 61 -25.25 3.68 3.76
C PRO A 61 -26.71 3.65 4.28
N GLU A 62 -27.05 4.54 5.21
CA GLU A 62 -28.42 4.65 5.75
C GLU A 62 -29.43 5.15 4.70
N MET A 63 -29.00 6.07 3.82
CA MET A 63 -29.83 6.64 2.75
C MET A 63 -29.53 5.96 1.41
N PRO A 64 -30.54 5.74 0.56
CA PRO A 64 -30.37 5.09 -0.73
C PRO A 64 -29.36 5.85 -1.62
N PRO A 65 -28.25 5.22 -2.06
CA PRO A 65 -27.21 5.89 -2.83
C PRO A 65 -27.59 6.00 -4.32
N ASN A 66 -27.19 7.09 -4.97
CA ASN A 66 -27.21 7.16 -6.43
C ASN A 66 -26.07 6.34 -7.06
N VAL A 67 -26.07 6.21 -8.40
CA VAL A 67 -25.07 5.40 -9.12
C VAL A 67 -23.63 5.86 -8.86
N ILE A 68 -23.40 7.17 -8.75
CA ILE A 68 -22.06 7.76 -8.56
C ILE A 68 -21.55 7.44 -7.16
N GLN A 69 -22.42 7.59 -6.15
CA GLN A 69 -22.15 7.25 -4.75
C GLN A 69 -21.90 5.76 -4.59
N PHE A 70 -22.74 4.91 -5.18
CA PHE A 70 -22.56 3.46 -5.15
C PHE A 70 -21.26 3.03 -5.84
N ARG A 71 -20.94 3.63 -6.99
CA ARG A 71 -19.65 3.41 -7.68
C ARG A 71 -18.46 3.83 -6.82
N ALA A 72 -18.55 4.96 -6.12
CA ALA A 72 -17.50 5.40 -5.20
C ALA A 72 -17.35 4.46 -4.00
N LEU A 73 -18.46 3.93 -3.48
CA LEU A 73 -18.47 2.91 -2.42
C LEU A 73 -17.80 1.62 -2.89
N ALA A 74 -18.16 1.10 -4.06
CA ALA A 74 -17.54 -0.10 -4.63
C ALA A 74 -16.03 0.07 -4.88
N ARG A 75 -15.54 1.28 -5.19
CA ARG A 75 -14.10 1.54 -5.31
C ARG A 75 -13.33 1.47 -3.99
N ARG A 76 -14.01 1.56 -2.84
CA ARG A 76 -13.39 1.42 -1.51
C ARG A 76 -13.21 -0.04 -1.11
N ALA A 77 -13.73 -0.99 -1.89
CA ALA A 77 -13.57 -2.40 -1.61
C ALA A 77 -12.08 -2.77 -1.53
N PRO A 78 -11.67 -3.56 -0.53
CA PRO A 78 -10.30 -4.03 -0.41
C PRO A 78 -9.92 -4.85 -1.64
N VAL A 79 -8.67 -4.69 -2.11
CA VAL A 79 -8.15 -5.49 -3.21
C VAL A 79 -8.03 -6.93 -2.73
N PRO A 80 -8.65 -7.92 -3.41
CA PRO A 80 -8.54 -9.31 -3.01
C PRO A 80 -7.08 -9.76 -3.04
N GLU A 81 -6.63 -10.45 -1.99
CA GLU A 81 -5.30 -11.03 -1.95
C GLU A 81 -5.22 -12.18 -2.97
N LEU A 82 -4.63 -11.90 -4.12
CA LEU A 82 -4.35 -12.93 -5.12
C LEU A 82 -3.09 -13.70 -4.71
N PRO A 83 -3.08 -15.04 -4.85
CA PRO A 83 -1.87 -15.82 -4.63
C PRO A 83 -0.75 -15.27 -5.50
N ARG A 84 0.35 -14.89 -4.86
CA ARG A 84 1.54 -14.45 -5.60
C ARG A 84 2.07 -15.64 -6.38
N LEU A 85 2.40 -15.41 -7.65
CA LEU A 85 3.20 -16.37 -8.40
C LEU A 85 4.52 -16.60 -7.65
N PRO A 86 5.02 -17.85 -7.61
CA PRO A 86 6.32 -18.11 -7.02
C PRO A 86 7.38 -17.27 -7.74
N GLU A 87 8.30 -16.69 -6.98
CA GLU A 87 9.40 -15.93 -7.57
C GLU A 87 10.22 -16.83 -8.50
N PRO A 88 10.60 -16.35 -9.70
CA PRO A 88 11.47 -17.10 -10.58
C PRO A 88 12.80 -17.36 -9.85
N LYS A 89 13.27 -18.61 -9.87
CA LYS A 89 14.57 -18.96 -9.29
C LYS A 89 15.66 -18.11 -9.97
N ALA A 90 16.50 -17.46 -9.17
CA ALA A 90 17.62 -16.69 -9.68
C ALA A 90 18.57 -17.59 -10.48
N ASP A 91 19.01 -17.11 -11.64
CA ASP A 91 19.99 -17.79 -12.49
C ASP A 91 21.34 -17.88 -11.73
N PRO A 92 21.87 -19.10 -11.51
CA PRO A 92 23.10 -19.28 -10.75
C PRO A 92 24.31 -18.62 -11.40
N GLU A 93 24.33 -18.44 -12.73
CA GLU A 93 25.44 -17.78 -13.42
C GLU A 93 25.45 -16.28 -13.14
N ARG A 94 24.27 -15.64 -13.20
CA ARG A 94 24.13 -14.22 -12.84
C ARG A 94 24.49 -13.97 -11.39
N LEU A 95 24.06 -14.84 -10.47
CA LEU A 95 24.42 -14.73 -9.05
C LEU A 95 25.93 -14.74 -8.84
N LYS A 96 26.64 -15.68 -9.50
CA LYS A 96 28.10 -15.75 -9.41
C LYS A 96 28.78 -14.49 -9.99
N ALA A 97 28.30 -14.00 -11.13
CA ALA A 97 28.83 -12.81 -11.76
C ALA A 97 28.66 -11.55 -10.88
N GLU A 98 27.48 -11.38 -10.27
CA GLU A 98 27.24 -10.25 -9.36
C GLU A 98 28.03 -10.39 -8.06
N LEU A 99 28.13 -11.58 -7.47
CA LEU A 99 28.96 -11.82 -6.29
C LEU A 99 30.43 -11.53 -6.57
N ALA A 100 30.94 -11.88 -7.76
CA ALA A 100 32.31 -11.58 -8.15
C ALA A 100 32.59 -10.06 -8.23
N LYS A 101 31.61 -9.24 -8.64
CA LYS A 101 31.74 -7.77 -8.61
C LYS A 101 31.82 -7.21 -7.18
N LEU A 102 31.17 -7.88 -6.23
CA LEU A 102 31.13 -7.46 -4.82
C LEU A 102 32.32 -7.96 -4.00
N GLU A 103 33.04 -8.98 -4.47
CA GLU A 103 34.25 -9.51 -3.83
C GLU A 103 35.30 -8.45 -3.42
N PRO A 104 35.68 -7.45 -4.25
CA PRO A 104 36.64 -6.42 -3.82
C PRO A 104 36.11 -5.58 -2.65
N ILE A 105 34.82 -5.22 -2.65
CA ILE A 105 34.17 -4.46 -1.58
C ILE A 105 34.13 -5.30 -0.31
N ARG A 106 33.77 -6.59 -0.44
CA ARG A 106 33.72 -7.54 0.67
C ARG A 106 35.10 -7.74 1.31
N LYS A 107 36.15 -7.84 0.49
CA LYS A 107 37.54 -7.93 0.96
C LYS A 107 37.98 -6.64 1.65
N ALA A 108 37.65 -5.48 1.09
CA ALA A 108 37.93 -4.19 1.72
C ALA A 108 37.23 -4.04 3.08
N ALA A 109 35.93 -4.38 3.15
CA ALA A 109 35.17 -4.36 4.40
C ALA A 109 35.74 -5.34 5.44
N LYS A 110 36.15 -6.54 5.02
CA LYS A 110 36.78 -7.53 5.91
C LYS A 110 38.16 -7.07 6.39
N ALA A 111 38.95 -6.44 5.52
CA ALA A 111 40.28 -5.92 5.85
C ALA A 111 40.20 -4.71 6.81
N GLN A 112 39.14 -3.91 6.72
CA GLN A 112 38.90 -2.78 7.62
C GLN A 112 38.62 -3.21 9.07
N GLY A 113 38.20 -4.47 9.28
CA GLY A 113 37.87 -5.02 10.60
C GLY A 113 36.67 -4.34 11.27
N ASP A 114 36.25 -4.83 12.44
CA ASP A 114 35.13 -4.26 13.22
C ASP A 114 35.53 -2.94 13.90
N ASN A 115 35.81 -1.92 13.09
CA ASN A 115 36.18 -0.58 13.56
C ASN A 115 34.95 0.32 13.75
N HIS A 116 33.87 -0.27 14.27
CA HIS A 116 32.60 0.38 14.59
C HIS A 116 32.71 1.56 15.58
N LYS A 117 33.88 1.75 16.22
CA LYS A 117 34.20 2.86 17.13
C LYS A 117 35.18 3.89 16.56
N ASP A 118 35.55 3.81 15.28
CA ASP A 118 36.47 4.77 14.65
C ASP A 118 35.93 6.20 14.66
N TRP A 119 34.62 6.35 14.49
CA TRP A 119 33.97 7.65 14.61
C TRP A 119 34.24 8.27 15.99
N ALA A 120 34.21 7.48 17.07
CA ALA A 120 34.42 7.94 18.43
C ALA A 120 35.88 8.31 18.68
N ARG A 121 36.83 7.49 18.21
CA ARG A 121 38.27 7.80 18.29
C ARG A 121 38.58 9.12 17.58
N ARG A 122 38.06 9.30 16.36
CA ARG A 122 38.26 10.53 15.57
C ARG A 122 37.75 11.78 16.28
N ILE A 123 36.59 11.69 16.95
CA ILE A 123 36.01 12.79 17.72
C ILE A 123 36.87 13.14 18.93
N VAL A 124 37.33 12.14 19.68
CA VAL A 124 38.22 12.36 20.84
C VAL A 124 39.56 12.95 20.40
N THR A 125 40.19 12.42 19.36
CA THR A 125 41.44 12.97 18.80
C THR A 125 41.28 14.42 18.35
N LYS A 126 40.16 14.75 17.68
CA LYS A 126 39.86 16.12 17.26
C LYS A 126 39.76 17.08 18.45
N HIS A 127 39.08 16.67 19.51
CA HIS A 127 38.94 17.48 20.72
C HIS A 127 40.27 17.63 21.48
N MET A 128 41.05 16.56 21.59
CA MET A 128 42.40 16.60 22.18
C MET A 128 43.36 17.47 21.38
N GLY A 129 43.17 17.57 20.07
CA GLY A 129 43.89 18.49 19.18
C GLY A 129 43.43 19.95 19.23
N GLY A 130 42.54 20.33 20.16
CA GLY A 130 42.11 21.71 20.36
C GLY A 130 41.06 22.22 19.36
N LEU A 131 40.54 21.36 18.48
CA LEU A 131 39.48 21.75 17.56
C LEU A 131 38.13 21.74 18.28
N PRO A 132 37.24 22.72 18.00
CA PRO A 132 35.93 22.77 18.63
C PRO A 132 35.07 21.56 18.23
N VAL A 133 34.49 20.90 19.23
CA VAL A 133 33.56 19.77 19.10
C VAL A 133 32.39 20.02 20.03
N ASN A 134 31.16 19.74 19.59
CA ASN A 134 29.97 19.85 20.42
C ASN A 134 30.10 18.97 21.67
N SER A 135 29.77 19.53 22.84
CA SER A 135 29.90 18.85 24.13
C SER A 135 29.15 17.51 24.19
N TYR A 136 27.96 17.43 23.59
CA TYR A 136 27.17 16.19 23.59
C TYR A 136 27.80 15.10 22.72
N THR A 137 28.34 15.45 21.54
CA THR A 137 28.99 14.48 20.66
C THR A 137 30.31 13.97 21.23
N LEU A 138 31.03 14.81 21.98
CA LEU A 138 32.21 14.40 22.74
C LEU A 138 31.85 13.41 23.85
N TRP A 139 30.76 13.67 24.59
CA TRP A 139 30.28 12.77 25.63
C TRP A 139 29.94 11.39 25.06
N CYS A 140 29.13 11.33 24.00
CA CYS A 140 28.79 10.07 23.32
C CYS A 140 30.03 9.32 22.83
N ALA A 141 31.04 10.02 22.30
CA ALA A 141 32.28 9.40 21.84
C ALA A 141 33.12 8.81 22.99
N LYS A 142 33.25 9.53 24.11
CA LYS A 142 33.94 9.04 25.31
C LYS A 142 33.22 7.84 25.93
N GLU A 143 31.89 7.87 25.98
CA GLU A 143 31.05 6.76 26.47
C GLU A 143 31.21 5.51 25.60
N ALA A 144 31.14 5.67 24.27
CA ALA A 144 31.34 4.57 23.33
C ALA A 144 32.73 3.89 23.46
N LEU A 145 33.75 4.67 23.81
CA LEU A 145 35.11 4.18 24.08
C LEU A 145 35.34 3.73 25.53
N LYS A 146 34.33 3.82 26.41
CA LYS A 146 34.44 3.53 27.85
C LYS A 146 35.52 4.35 28.57
N LEU A 147 35.76 5.58 28.12
CA LEU A 147 36.77 6.48 28.70
C LEU A 147 36.25 7.27 29.92
N GLY A 148 34.99 7.07 30.33
CA GLY A 148 34.40 7.71 31.51
C GLY A 148 34.13 9.21 31.36
N LYS A 149 33.26 9.74 32.23
CA LYS A 149 33.02 11.19 32.36
C LYS A 149 34.23 11.82 33.09
N ALA A 150 34.83 12.83 32.48
CA ALA A 150 35.63 13.82 33.20
C ALA A 150 34.69 14.86 33.78
#